data_AF-A0A3D5RUS5-F1
#
_entry.id   AF-A0A3D5RUS5-F1
#
_cell.length_a   1.000
_cell.length_b   1.000
_cell.length_c   1.000
_cell.angle_alpha   90.00
_cell.angle_beta   90.00
_cell.angle_gamma   90.00
#
_symmetry.space_group_name_H-M   'P 1'
#
loop_
_entity.id
_entity.type
_entity.pdbx_description
1 polymer ?
#
loop_
_entity_poly.entity_id
_entity_poly.type
_entity_poly.pdbx_seq_one_letter_code
_entity_poly.pdbx_strand_id
1 'polypeptide(L)'
;MQNGVKGMIKNIGATACVALLAGTINSHAANFIEAGSEGIAATPETLTLRMIRIGYGINPPGSNGNQPRDRVVFADSKRQILYTSDKDSYGTSTCYNTCTETWKPAIVTDGVIPEGHWSILMRDDDTLQWVFRGQPLYTYVPENRSKEEKKKAREAAEKVVKEAKEKAELSGNDVSNDDAVKKAEEKLRTERALATARGAGQGQGHEVDGRQVVELLPEQWIKVPNGIIIQEVRTAPGQIFTNDIGLPLYTFSGESEEPSILNNWTPFESSQLALPVGEFSVIARPDGIYQWAFQGHSLYTYKGDNDYGDSSGKDVDPRFKLVYALRYFMPENIQIAKNQIYGGLLTLKGGTILYVRESSSGGSDGALRGDRGKDTIGQRIGINGCNTDCEKTWRPLIASANAKPNGYWTLYNRDDGDKQWAYFGYALYSYAGEIKNLGSTEIYDPVLHYEQPIDGSTNGKFPLHWRVAPP
;
A
#
# COMPACT_ATOMS: atom_id res chain seq x y z
N MET A 1 19.58 -10.83 -72.33
CA MET A 1 20.16 -11.96 -73.07
C MET A 1 20.74 -12.93 -72.05
N GLN A 2 20.31 -14.19 -72.14
CA GLN A 2 20.73 -15.31 -71.31
C GLN A 2 22.23 -15.64 -71.48
N ASN A 3 22.76 -16.39 -70.50
CA ASN A 3 23.79 -17.45 -70.54
C ASN A 3 24.69 -17.28 -69.31
N GLY A 4 24.82 -18.21 -68.34
CA GLY A 4 24.70 -19.66 -68.38
C GLY A 4 26.09 -20.31 -68.41
N VAL A 5 26.28 -21.38 -67.62
CA VAL A 5 27.42 -22.36 -67.55
C VAL A 5 28.37 -22.11 -66.34
N LYS A 6 28.21 -22.82 -65.22
CA LYS A 6 28.68 -24.20 -64.84
C LYS A 6 30.20 -24.36 -64.79
N GLY A 7 30.72 -24.79 -63.62
CA GLY A 7 31.81 -25.78 -63.59
C GLY A 7 32.84 -25.69 -62.47
N MET A 8 32.80 -26.72 -61.62
CA MET A 8 33.94 -27.45 -61.02
C MET A 8 34.46 -27.09 -59.61
N ILE A 9 34.28 -28.11 -58.76
CA ILE A 9 34.78 -28.38 -57.42
C ILE A 9 36.29 -28.70 -57.46
N LYS A 10 37.06 -28.21 -56.47
CA LYS A 10 38.13 -28.98 -55.81
C LYS A 10 38.47 -28.39 -54.43
N ASN A 11 38.47 -29.28 -53.44
CA ASN A 11 38.88 -29.11 -52.04
C ASN A 11 40.33 -28.64 -51.89
N ILE A 12 40.63 -28.00 -50.75
CA ILE A 12 41.60 -28.41 -49.69
C ILE A 12 42.16 -27.14 -49.02
N GLY A 13 42.18 -27.13 -47.68
CA GLY A 13 43.29 -26.52 -46.94
C GLY A 13 42.93 -25.28 -46.12
N ALA A 14 42.75 -25.50 -44.82
CA ALA A 14 42.69 -24.48 -43.79
C ALA A 14 43.93 -23.57 -43.80
N THR A 15 43.75 -22.27 -43.57
CA THR A 15 44.67 -21.41 -42.82
C THR A 15 43.90 -20.15 -42.41
N ALA A 16 43.90 -19.86 -41.12
CA ALA A 16 43.31 -18.66 -40.54
C ALA A 16 43.98 -17.39 -41.09
N CYS A 17 43.18 -16.43 -41.51
CA CYS A 17 43.63 -15.06 -41.73
C CYS A 17 42.81 -14.14 -40.82
N VAL A 18 43.50 -13.59 -39.82
CA VAL A 18 43.10 -12.42 -39.06
C VAL A 18 42.86 -11.27 -40.04
N ALA A 19 41.65 -10.75 -40.08
CA ALA A 19 41.34 -9.48 -40.72
C ALA A 19 40.79 -8.53 -39.66
N LEU A 20 41.67 -7.61 -39.23
CA LEU A 20 41.30 -6.37 -38.56
C LEU A 20 40.31 -5.60 -39.45
N LEU A 21 39.06 -5.49 -39.00
CA LEU A 21 38.17 -4.44 -39.45
C LEU A 21 37.93 -3.51 -38.27
N ALA A 22 38.64 -2.39 -38.30
CA ALA A 22 38.31 -1.20 -37.52
C ALA A 22 36.97 -0.66 -38.03
N GLY A 23 35.89 -1.12 -37.42
CA GLY A 23 34.57 -0.52 -37.54
C GLY A 23 34.39 0.45 -36.38
N THR A 24 34.27 1.74 -36.70
CA THR A 24 33.81 2.78 -35.76
C THR A 24 32.44 2.40 -35.22
N ILE A 25 32.40 1.87 -34.00
CA ILE A 25 31.16 1.66 -33.27
C ILE A 25 30.70 3.05 -32.83
N ASN A 26 29.66 3.57 -33.48
CA ASN A 26 28.85 4.62 -32.88
C ASN A 26 28.38 4.09 -31.52
N SER A 27 28.86 4.72 -30.45
CA SER A 27 28.36 4.52 -29.10
C SER A 27 26.92 5.03 -29.03
N HIS A 28 25.98 4.25 -29.54
CA HIS A 28 24.65 4.26 -28.97
C HIS A 28 24.77 3.50 -27.66
N ALA A 29 24.85 4.26 -26.57
CA ALA A 29 24.52 3.75 -25.26
C ALA A 29 23.14 3.09 -25.40
N ALA A 30 23.13 1.76 -25.49
CA ALA A 30 21.92 1.01 -25.26
C ALA A 30 21.47 1.42 -23.86
N ASN A 31 20.33 2.11 -23.78
CA ASN A 31 19.62 2.28 -22.53
C ASN A 31 19.43 0.87 -21.98
N PHE A 32 20.27 0.48 -21.02
CA PHE A 32 19.98 -0.65 -20.17
C PHE A 32 18.67 -0.30 -19.49
N ILE A 33 17.58 -0.92 -19.93
CA ILE A 33 16.37 -0.98 -19.14
C ILE A 33 16.79 -1.73 -17.88
N GLU A 34 16.84 -1.01 -16.75
CA GLU A 34 17.27 -1.47 -15.42
C GLU A 34 16.19 -2.43 -14.85
N ALA A 35 15.95 -3.53 -15.56
CA ALA A 35 15.01 -4.57 -15.20
C ALA A 35 15.66 -5.47 -14.15
N GLY A 36 15.44 -5.15 -12.88
CA GLY A 36 15.96 -5.95 -11.77
C GLY A 36 15.57 -5.45 -10.38
N SER A 37 15.25 -4.15 -10.24
CA SER A 37 15.11 -3.54 -8.91
C SER A 37 13.87 -2.67 -8.70
N GLU A 38 13.10 -2.29 -9.72
CA GLU A 38 11.97 -1.37 -9.52
C GLU A 38 10.75 -2.02 -8.84
N GLY A 39 10.64 -3.36 -8.85
CA GLY A 39 9.48 -4.09 -8.34
C GLY A 39 8.21 -3.91 -9.17
N ILE A 40 7.19 -4.72 -8.90
CA ILE A 40 5.87 -4.60 -9.54
C ILE A 40 5.08 -3.50 -8.81
N ALA A 41 4.40 -2.62 -9.55
CA ALA A 41 3.50 -1.65 -8.93
C ALA A 41 2.41 -2.37 -8.11
N ALA A 42 2.29 -2.01 -6.83
CA ALA A 42 1.32 -2.66 -5.94
C ALA A 42 -0.13 -2.45 -6.39
N THR A 43 -0.42 -1.27 -6.93
CA THR A 43 -1.75 -0.85 -7.39
C THR A 43 -1.67 -0.20 -8.76
N PRO A 44 -2.65 -0.47 -9.66
CA PRO A 44 -2.90 0.33 -10.83
C PRO A 44 -3.26 1.75 -10.42
N GLU A 45 -3.17 2.66 -11.38
CA GLU A 45 -3.69 4.00 -11.22
C GLU A 45 -5.17 3.98 -10.82
N THR A 46 -5.59 4.89 -9.94
CA THR A 46 -6.95 5.03 -9.39
C THR A 46 -7.36 4.04 -8.29
N LEU A 47 -6.59 2.98 -8.05
CA LEU A 47 -6.74 2.11 -6.88
C LEU A 47 -5.81 2.53 -5.75
N THR A 48 -6.30 2.41 -4.52
CA THR A 48 -5.60 2.83 -3.31
C THR A 48 -5.35 1.67 -2.37
N LEU A 49 -4.49 1.88 -1.39
CA LEU A 49 -4.19 0.97 -0.29
C LEU A 49 -4.76 1.54 1.00
N ARG A 50 -5.23 0.63 1.85
CA ARG A 50 -5.73 0.95 3.18
C ARG A 50 -5.26 -0.07 4.19
N MET A 51 -5.04 0.39 5.41
CA MET A 51 -4.84 -0.51 6.53
C MET A 51 -6.16 -0.68 7.26
N ILE A 52 -6.60 -1.92 7.41
CA ILE A 52 -7.78 -2.25 8.21
C ILE A 52 -7.43 -3.20 9.33
N ARG A 53 -8.21 -3.14 10.40
CA ARG A 53 -8.14 -4.11 11.48
C ARG A 53 -9.11 -5.25 11.20
N ILE A 54 -8.59 -6.45 10.99
CA ILE A 54 -9.40 -7.66 10.73
C ILE A 54 -9.64 -8.51 11.99
N GLY A 55 -9.16 -8.06 13.15
CA GLY A 55 -9.41 -8.71 14.44
C GLY A 55 -8.24 -8.56 15.41
N TYR A 56 -8.22 -9.43 16.42
CA TYR A 56 -7.15 -9.57 17.40
C TYR A 56 -6.63 -11.02 17.39
N GLY A 57 -5.32 -11.23 17.44
CA GLY A 57 -4.69 -12.56 17.35
C GLY A 57 -4.25 -13.16 18.68
N ILE A 58 -3.90 -14.46 18.66
CA ILE A 58 -3.19 -15.16 19.75
C ILE A 58 -1.76 -14.62 19.85
N ASN A 59 -1.32 -14.36 21.07
CA ASN A 59 -0.06 -13.69 21.40
C ASN A 59 1.17 -14.48 20.93
N PRO A 60 2.21 -13.81 20.42
CA PRO A 60 3.56 -14.38 20.41
C PRO A 60 3.96 -14.80 21.84
N PRO A 61 4.80 -15.84 22.01
CA PRO A 61 5.35 -16.20 23.31
C PRO A 61 5.98 -14.97 23.99
N GLY A 62 5.49 -14.60 25.18
CA GLY A 62 6.01 -13.46 25.95
C GLY A 62 5.24 -12.12 25.81
N SER A 63 4.14 -12.06 25.05
CA SER A 63 3.31 -10.85 24.96
C SER A 63 2.06 -10.92 25.87
N ASN A 64 1.83 -9.86 26.66
CA ASN A 64 0.73 -9.76 27.63
C ASN A 64 -0.54 -9.08 27.07
N GLY A 65 -0.85 -9.22 25.78
CA GLY A 65 -2.09 -8.67 25.23
C GLY A 65 -2.39 -9.08 23.79
N ASN A 66 -3.69 -9.24 23.51
CA ASN A 66 -4.26 -9.47 22.18
C ASN A 66 -3.71 -8.43 21.18
N GLN A 67 -2.80 -8.85 20.30
CA GLN A 67 -2.23 -7.95 19.29
C GLN A 67 -3.24 -7.70 18.16
N PRO A 68 -3.42 -6.44 17.74
CA PRO A 68 -4.27 -6.15 16.60
C PRO A 68 -3.71 -6.77 15.32
N ARG A 69 -4.59 -7.38 14.53
CA ARG A 69 -4.26 -7.91 13.20
C ARG A 69 -4.63 -6.85 12.19
N ASP A 70 -3.71 -5.94 11.96
CA ASP A 70 -3.84 -4.94 10.90
C ASP A 70 -3.41 -5.58 9.56
N ARG A 71 -4.11 -5.23 8.49
CA ARG A 71 -3.90 -5.75 7.12
C ARG A 71 -3.96 -4.64 6.11
N VAL A 72 -3.05 -4.70 5.13
CA VAL A 72 -3.09 -3.84 3.96
C VAL A 72 -4.06 -4.45 2.96
N VAL A 73 -5.07 -3.70 2.54
CA VAL A 73 -6.09 -4.10 1.58
C VAL A 73 -6.20 -3.09 0.45
N PHE A 74 -6.69 -3.55 -0.70
CA PHE A 74 -7.00 -2.67 -1.80
C PHE A 74 -8.32 -1.91 -1.57
N ALA A 75 -8.38 -0.70 -2.10
CA ALA A 75 -9.55 0.14 -2.10
C ALA A 75 -9.67 0.92 -3.42
N ASP A 76 -10.85 1.44 -3.73
CA ASP A 76 -11.04 2.34 -4.85
C ASP A 76 -10.54 3.77 -4.53
N SER A 77 -10.66 4.69 -5.50
CA SER A 77 -10.32 6.11 -5.34
C SER A 77 -11.16 6.84 -4.30
N LYS A 78 -12.33 6.31 -3.95
CA LYS A 78 -13.23 6.80 -2.89
C LYS A 78 -12.95 6.10 -1.55
N ARG A 79 -11.86 5.33 -1.46
CA ARG A 79 -11.43 4.58 -0.27
C ARG A 79 -12.39 3.46 0.15
N GLN A 80 -13.27 2.99 -0.73
CA GLN A 80 -14.07 1.79 -0.51
C GLN A 80 -13.21 0.54 -0.67
N ILE A 81 -13.22 -0.33 0.32
CA ILE A 81 -12.44 -1.58 0.30
C ILE A 81 -12.94 -2.48 -0.83
N LEU A 82 -12.00 -3.12 -1.51
CA LEU A 82 -12.28 -4.08 -2.57
C LEU A 82 -12.44 -5.49 -1.99
N TYR A 83 -13.39 -6.22 -2.57
CA TYR A 83 -13.74 -7.58 -2.22
C TYR A 83 -13.70 -8.48 -3.45
N THR A 84 -13.48 -9.77 -3.23
CA THR A 84 -13.62 -10.87 -4.21
C THR A 84 -14.78 -11.77 -3.81
N SER A 85 -15.30 -12.54 -4.77
CA SER A 85 -16.34 -13.54 -4.52
C SER A 85 -15.81 -14.95 -4.76
N ASP A 86 -16.09 -15.85 -3.84
CA ASP A 86 -15.88 -17.30 -3.98
C ASP A 86 -16.68 -17.94 -5.14
N LYS A 87 -17.82 -17.33 -5.49
CA LYS A 87 -18.68 -17.72 -6.62
C LYS A 87 -18.11 -17.33 -7.99
N ASP A 88 -17.16 -16.41 -8.03
CA ASP A 88 -16.55 -15.99 -9.30
C ASP A 88 -15.50 -17.01 -9.75
N SER A 89 -15.37 -17.16 -11.07
CA SER A 89 -14.32 -17.99 -11.67
C SER A 89 -13.23 -17.10 -12.27
N TYR A 90 -12.10 -17.70 -12.67
CA TYR A 90 -10.94 -16.95 -13.14
C TYR A 90 -11.32 -16.04 -14.33
N GLY A 91 -11.19 -14.73 -14.14
CA GLY A 91 -11.51 -13.71 -15.13
C GLY A 91 -12.99 -13.61 -15.47
N THR A 92 -13.92 -14.14 -14.66
CA THR A 92 -15.36 -14.11 -14.95
C THR A 92 -16.16 -13.75 -13.71
N SER A 93 -16.99 -12.71 -13.82
CA SER A 93 -17.93 -12.28 -12.79
C SER A 93 -19.23 -13.08 -12.88
N THR A 94 -19.80 -13.46 -11.75
CA THR A 94 -21.17 -13.98 -11.61
C THR A 94 -22.16 -12.93 -11.11
N CYS A 95 -21.67 -11.73 -10.80
CA CYS A 95 -22.44 -10.65 -10.19
C CYS A 95 -22.95 -9.66 -11.24
N TYR A 96 -24.22 -9.83 -11.58
CA TYR A 96 -24.98 -8.98 -12.50
C TYR A 96 -26.36 -8.64 -11.92
N ASN A 97 -27.04 -7.68 -12.54
CA ASN A 97 -28.40 -7.27 -12.15
C ASN A 97 -28.48 -6.87 -10.67
N THR A 98 -29.41 -7.45 -9.91
CA THR A 98 -29.64 -7.16 -8.48
C THR A 98 -28.39 -7.36 -7.61
N CYS A 99 -27.45 -8.23 -8.01
CA CYS A 99 -26.18 -8.38 -7.29
C CYS A 99 -25.39 -7.07 -7.27
N THR A 100 -25.39 -6.33 -8.38
CA THR A 100 -24.62 -5.08 -8.54
C THR A 100 -25.19 -3.89 -7.77
N GLU A 101 -26.41 -4.01 -7.23
CA GLU A 101 -27.00 -2.99 -6.36
C GLU A 101 -26.27 -2.91 -5.01
N THR A 102 -25.80 -4.05 -4.50
CA THR A 102 -25.04 -4.17 -3.25
C THR A 102 -23.53 -4.25 -3.51
N TRP A 103 -23.15 -5.02 -4.53
CA TRP A 103 -21.76 -5.33 -4.87
C TRP A 103 -21.38 -4.63 -6.16
N LYS A 104 -20.99 -3.36 -6.05
CA LYS A 104 -20.66 -2.55 -7.21
C LYS A 104 -19.32 -3.01 -7.80
N PRO A 105 -19.23 -3.35 -9.09
CA PRO A 105 -17.96 -3.67 -9.72
C PRO A 105 -16.95 -2.52 -9.55
N ALA A 106 -15.69 -2.87 -9.28
CA ALA A 106 -14.60 -1.90 -9.25
C ALA A 106 -14.23 -1.53 -10.69
N ILE A 107 -14.82 -0.45 -11.18
CA ILE A 107 -14.70 -0.04 -12.58
C ILE A 107 -13.29 0.49 -12.90
N VAL A 108 -12.77 0.11 -14.06
CA VAL A 108 -11.51 0.59 -14.63
C VAL A 108 -11.77 1.90 -15.36
N THR A 109 -10.88 2.87 -15.17
CA THR A 109 -10.91 4.12 -15.94
C THR A 109 -10.16 3.96 -17.26
N ASP A 110 -10.61 4.64 -18.32
CA ASP A 110 -10.04 4.48 -19.66
C ASP A 110 -8.54 4.80 -19.72
N GLY A 111 -7.82 4.02 -20.52
CA GLY A 111 -6.39 4.26 -20.81
C GLY A 111 -5.41 3.69 -19.77
N VAL A 112 -5.86 2.91 -18.80
CA VAL A 112 -4.96 2.24 -17.83
C VAL A 112 -4.44 0.91 -18.39
N ILE A 113 -3.13 0.70 -18.27
CA ILE A 113 -2.47 -0.57 -18.60
C ILE A 113 -2.30 -1.36 -17.30
N PRO A 114 -2.87 -2.57 -17.18
CA PRO A 114 -2.66 -3.42 -16.02
C PRO A 114 -1.22 -3.96 -16.00
N GLU A 115 -0.61 -3.99 -14.81
CA GLU A 115 0.73 -4.55 -14.58
C GLU A 115 0.67 -5.69 -13.56
N GLY A 116 1.64 -6.60 -13.62
CA GLY A 116 1.80 -7.67 -12.64
C GLY A 116 0.58 -8.59 -12.54
N HIS A 117 -0.05 -8.63 -11.37
CA HIS A 117 -1.20 -9.50 -11.10
C HIS A 117 -2.56 -8.87 -11.42
N TRP A 118 -2.55 -7.68 -12.00
CA TRP A 118 -3.75 -6.97 -12.43
C TRP A 118 -4.13 -7.36 -13.85
N SER A 119 -5.43 -7.38 -14.12
CA SER A 119 -6.00 -7.55 -15.45
C SER A 119 -7.35 -6.84 -15.51
N ILE A 120 -7.94 -6.79 -16.71
CA ILE A 120 -9.21 -6.11 -16.96
C ILE A 120 -10.20 -7.15 -17.49
N LEU A 121 -11.39 -7.19 -16.90
CA LEU A 121 -12.54 -7.92 -17.39
C LEU A 121 -13.45 -6.98 -18.17
N MET A 122 -13.72 -7.29 -19.43
CA MET A 122 -14.84 -6.70 -20.18
C MET A 122 -16.12 -7.41 -19.74
N ARG A 123 -17.06 -6.67 -19.15
CA ARG A 123 -18.34 -7.20 -18.69
C ARG A 123 -19.40 -7.17 -19.81
N ASP A 124 -20.47 -7.94 -19.62
CA ASP A 124 -21.61 -7.99 -20.55
C ASP A 124 -22.37 -6.65 -20.65
N ASP A 125 -22.17 -5.75 -19.69
CA ASP A 125 -22.75 -4.40 -19.65
C ASP A 125 -21.84 -3.33 -20.28
N ASP A 126 -20.83 -3.76 -21.07
CA ASP A 126 -19.79 -2.95 -21.71
C ASP A 126 -18.89 -2.15 -20.74
N THR A 127 -18.97 -2.42 -19.44
CA THR A 127 -18.07 -1.81 -18.45
C THR A 127 -16.81 -2.63 -18.24
N LEU A 128 -15.70 -1.95 -17.96
CA LEU A 128 -14.43 -2.58 -17.63
C LEU A 128 -14.28 -2.71 -16.12
N GLN A 129 -13.94 -3.90 -15.64
CA GLN A 129 -13.79 -4.19 -14.21
C GLN A 129 -12.37 -4.65 -13.88
N TRP A 130 -11.85 -4.17 -12.75
CA TRP A 130 -10.57 -4.60 -12.22
C TRP A 130 -10.64 -6.07 -11.79
N VAL A 131 -9.63 -6.82 -12.21
CA VAL A 131 -9.41 -8.21 -11.82
C VAL A 131 -8.02 -8.31 -11.20
N PHE A 132 -7.93 -8.89 -10.01
CA PHE A 132 -6.66 -9.14 -9.34
C PHE A 132 -6.47 -10.64 -9.13
N ARG A 133 -5.33 -11.17 -9.61
CA ARG A 133 -5.02 -12.62 -9.59
C ARG A 133 -6.15 -13.48 -10.15
N GLY A 134 -6.83 -12.98 -11.19
CA GLY A 134 -7.95 -13.66 -11.83
C GLY A 134 -9.30 -13.51 -11.12
N GLN A 135 -9.40 -12.79 -10.01
CA GLN A 135 -10.66 -12.57 -9.32
C GLN A 135 -11.22 -11.17 -9.61
N PRO A 136 -12.46 -11.04 -10.13
CA PRO A 136 -13.12 -9.75 -10.31
C PRO A 136 -13.33 -9.04 -8.97
N LEU A 137 -13.14 -7.72 -8.96
CA LEU A 137 -13.17 -6.91 -7.74
C LEU A 137 -14.44 -6.08 -7.61
N TYR A 138 -14.91 -5.93 -6.37
CA TYR A 138 -16.14 -5.20 -6.07
C TYR A 138 -15.97 -4.30 -4.86
N THR A 139 -16.64 -3.16 -4.85
CA THR A 139 -16.88 -2.39 -3.63
C THR A 139 -18.20 -2.80 -3.01
N TYR A 140 -18.21 -2.86 -1.67
CA TYR A 140 -19.45 -3.05 -0.92
C TYR A 140 -20.13 -1.70 -0.70
N VAL A 141 -21.38 -1.59 -1.15
CA VAL A 141 -22.26 -0.48 -0.81
C VAL A 141 -23.34 -1.01 0.12
N PRO A 142 -23.21 -0.76 1.45
CA PRO A 142 -24.25 -1.15 2.38
C PRO A 142 -25.52 -0.33 2.09
N GLU A 143 -26.47 -0.98 1.41
CA GLU A 143 -27.78 -0.50 0.95
C GLU A 143 -27.80 0.88 0.27
N ASN A 144 -28.40 0.93 -0.93
CA ASN A 144 -28.67 2.17 -1.67
C ASN A 144 -29.76 3.06 -1.02
N ARG A 145 -30.06 2.85 0.26
CA ARG A 145 -31.04 3.61 1.03
C ARG A 145 -30.52 5.02 1.28
N SER A 146 -31.29 6.03 0.90
CA SER A 146 -31.11 7.43 1.28
C SER A 146 -30.98 7.58 2.80
N LYS A 147 -30.44 8.74 3.25
CA LYS A 147 -30.38 9.06 4.69
C LYS A 147 -31.75 8.88 5.37
N GLU A 148 -32.83 9.23 4.66
CA GLU A 148 -34.19 9.11 5.16
C GLU A 148 -34.65 7.64 5.24
N GLU A 149 -34.33 6.82 4.24
CA GLU A 149 -34.66 5.39 4.26
C GLU A 149 -33.87 4.62 5.33
N LYS A 150 -32.58 4.96 5.53
CA LYS A 150 -31.75 4.42 6.62
C LYS A 150 -32.32 4.78 7.99
N LYS A 151 -32.77 6.03 8.15
CA LYS A 151 -33.43 6.49 9.38
C LYS A 151 -34.72 5.70 9.63
N LYS A 152 -35.58 5.54 8.62
CA LYS A 152 -36.83 4.77 8.72
C LYS A 152 -36.59 3.30 9.05
N ALA A 153 -35.59 2.67 8.45
CA ALA A 153 -35.27 1.27 8.71
C ALA A 153 -34.75 1.04 10.14
N ARG A 154 -33.92 1.95 10.65
CA ARG A 154 -33.50 1.96 12.05
C ARG A 154 -34.70 2.05 12.99
N GLU A 155 -35.60 3.01 12.75
CA GLU A 155 -36.81 3.20 13.57
C GLU A 155 -37.72 1.97 13.53
N ALA A 156 -37.86 1.32 12.37
CA ALA A 156 -38.61 0.07 12.24
C ALA A 156 -37.95 -1.08 13.03
N ALA A 157 -36.63 -1.21 13.00
CA ALA A 157 -35.91 -2.24 13.77
C ALA A 157 -36.00 -2.01 15.29
N GLU A 158 -35.98 -0.74 15.74
CA GLU A 158 -36.19 -0.40 17.16
C GLU A 158 -37.58 -0.84 17.65
N LYS A 159 -38.60 -0.69 16.80
CA LYS A 159 -39.95 -1.18 17.08
C LYS A 159 -40.00 -2.71 17.20
N VAL A 160 -39.35 -3.43 16.30
CA VAL A 160 -39.31 -4.91 16.33
C VAL A 160 -38.63 -5.43 17.60
N VAL A 161 -37.55 -4.80 18.05
CA VAL A 161 -36.91 -5.16 19.32
C VAL A 161 -37.86 -4.95 20.50
N LYS A 162 -38.59 -3.82 20.52
CA LYS A 162 -39.57 -3.53 21.57
C LYS A 162 -40.66 -4.59 21.63
N GLU A 163 -41.25 -4.94 20.48
CA GLU A 163 -42.29 -5.97 20.38
C GLU A 163 -41.77 -7.36 20.78
N ALA A 164 -40.53 -7.72 20.41
CA ALA A 164 -39.91 -8.98 20.79
C ALA A 164 -39.71 -9.09 22.31
N LYS A 165 -39.28 -8.00 22.97
CA LYS A 165 -39.10 -7.96 24.43
C LYS A 165 -40.42 -8.07 25.17
N GLU A 166 -41.43 -7.30 24.76
CA GLU A 166 -42.77 -7.38 25.35
C GLU A 166 -43.37 -8.80 25.23
N LYS A 167 -43.15 -9.46 24.09
CA LYS A 167 -43.62 -10.84 23.88
C LYS A 167 -42.87 -11.85 24.75
N ALA A 168 -41.55 -11.72 24.90
CA ALA A 168 -40.75 -12.56 25.77
C ALA A 168 -41.22 -12.43 27.24
N GLU A 169 -41.45 -11.20 27.71
CA GLU A 169 -41.98 -10.92 29.05
C GLU A 169 -43.36 -11.54 29.28
N LEU A 170 -44.28 -11.38 28.32
CA LEU A 170 -45.62 -11.97 28.37
C LEU A 170 -45.60 -13.51 28.41
N SER A 171 -44.60 -14.13 27.79
CA SER A 171 -44.39 -15.59 27.84
C SER A 171 -43.64 -16.08 29.07
N GLY A 172 -43.17 -15.18 29.94
CA GLY A 172 -42.35 -15.53 31.11
C GLY A 172 -40.93 -15.98 30.77
N ASN A 173 -40.47 -15.71 29.54
CA ASN A 173 -39.11 -16.01 29.11
C ASN A 173 -38.13 -14.96 29.67
N ASP A 174 -36.90 -15.41 29.96
CA ASP A 174 -35.79 -14.49 30.21
C ASP A 174 -35.46 -13.72 28.92
N VAL A 175 -35.82 -12.43 28.91
CA VAL A 175 -35.61 -11.50 27.80
C VAL A 175 -34.15 -11.48 27.34
N SER A 176 -33.19 -11.68 28.25
CA SER A 176 -31.76 -11.66 27.92
C SER A 176 -31.29 -12.91 27.17
N ASN A 177 -32.06 -14.01 27.26
CA ASN A 177 -31.74 -15.28 26.64
C ASN A 177 -32.68 -15.69 25.50
N ASP A 178 -33.80 -14.98 25.31
CA ASP A 178 -34.77 -15.26 24.25
C ASP A 178 -34.18 -15.08 22.84
N ASP A 179 -34.32 -16.10 22.00
CA ASP A 179 -33.74 -16.14 20.65
C ASP A 179 -34.36 -15.10 19.70
N ALA A 180 -35.65 -14.77 19.88
CA ALA A 180 -36.32 -13.76 19.06
C ALA A 180 -35.82 -12.36 19.43
N VAL A 181 -35.57 -12.11 20.73
CA VAL A 181 -34.96 -10.87 21.20
C VAL A 181 -33.53 -10.73 20.67
N LYS A 182 -32.69 -11.78 20.78
CA LYS A 182 -31.31 -11.77 20.25
C LYS A 182 -31.26 -11.46 18.76
N LYS A 183 -32.11 -12.13 17.97
CA LYS A 183 -32.20 -11.90 16.51
C LYS A 183 -32.69 -10.49 16.17
N ALA A 184 -33.63 -9.94 16.93
CA ALA A 184 -34.12 -8.58 16.75
C ALA A 184 -33.03 -7.55 17.12
N GLU A 185 -32.28 -7.77 18.20
CA GLU A 185 -31.19 -6.89 18.63
C GLU A 185 -30.01 -6.90 17.66
N GLU A 186 -29.68 -8.05 17.08
CA GLU A 186 -28.69 -8.17 16.00
C GLU A 186 -29.10 -7.37 14.76
N LYS A 187 -30.37 -7.47 14.36
CA LYS A 187 -30.93 -6.67 13.26
C LYS A 187 -30.87 -5.17 13.58
N LEU A 188 -31.25 -4.76 14.79
CA LEU A 188 -31.17 -3.36 15.21
C LEU A 188 -29.72 -2.85 15.23
N ARG A 189 -28.76 -3.66 15.69
CA ARG A 189 -27.34 -3.32 15.67
C ARG A 189 -26.86 -3.08 14.25
N THR A 190 -27.27 -3.92 13.30
CA THR A 190 -26.98 -3.77 11.88
C THR A 190 -27.57 -2.47 11.32
N GLU A 191 -28.85 -2.19 11.59
CA GLU A 191 -29.54 -0.98 11.12
C GLU A 191 -28.96 0.31 11.72
N ARG A 192 -28.53 0.28 12.99
CA ARG A 192 -27.81 1.40 13.62
C ARG A 192 -26.43 1.63 13.00
N ALA A 193 -25.70 0.55 12.70
CA ALA A 193 -24.44 0.64 11.97
C ALA A 193 -24.65 1.24 10.57
N LEU A 194 -25.72 0.84 9.85
CA LEU A 194 -26.07 1.38 8.54
C LEU A 194 -26.52 2.84 8.56
N ALA A 195 -27.27 3.25 9.58
CA ALA A 195 -27.71 4.64 9.76
C ALA A 195 -26.58 5.60 10.15
N THR A 196 -25.56 5.09 10.85
CA THR A 196 -24.36 5.84 11.23
C THR A 196 -23.21 5.66 10.24
N ALA A 197 -23.32 4.70 9.32
CA ALA A 197 -22.38 4.51 8.22
C ALA A 197 -22.37 5.77 7.35
N ARG A 198 -21.42 6.64 7.67
CA ARG A 198 -20.96 7.68 6.76
C ARG A 198 -20.48 6.93 5.52
N GLY A 199 -21.04 7.29 4.37
CA GLY A 199 -20.89 6.52 3.14
C GLY A 199 -19.45 6.10 2.89
N ALA A 200 -19.30 4.87 2.37
CA ALA A 200 -18.10 4.41 1.68
C ALA A 200 -16.80 4.52 2.51
N GLY A 201 -16.42 3.46 3.25
CA GLY A 201 -15.03 3.39 3.71
C GLY A 201 -14.69 2.61 4.98
N GLN A 202 -15.53 1.75 5.55
CA GLN A 202 -15.04 0.87 6.65
C GLN A 202 -14.94 -0.60 6.27
N GLY A 203 -15.49 -1.00 5.11
CA GLY A 203 -15.80 -2.41 4.87
C GLY A 203 -16.79 -2.94 5.92
N GLN A 204 -17.30 -4.14 5.74
CA GLN A 204 -17.99 -4.85 6.83
C GLN A 204 -17.13 -6.01 7.31
N GLY A 205 -15.99 -5.68 7.91
CA GLY A 205 -15.05 -6.70 8.32
C GLY A 205 -14.38 -7.42 7.15
N HIS A 206 -13.68 -8.49 7.49
CA HIS A 206 -12.83 -9.28 6.59
C HIS A 206 -13.65 -10.09 5.56
N GLU A 207 -14.85 -10.53 5.95
CA GLU A 207 -15.79 -11.28 5.13
C GLU A 207 -17.21 -10.71 5.23
N VAL A 208 -17.89 -10.57 4.10
CA VAL A 208 -19.30 -10.13 4.01
C VAL A 208 -20.01 -10.98 2.96
N ASP A 209 -21.07 -11.69 3.32
CA ASP A 209 -21.86 -12.51 2.38
C ASP A 209 -21.03 -13.48 1.51
N GLY A 210 -20.01 -14.14 2.11
CA GLY A 210 -19.10 -15.05 1.40
C GLY A 210 -18.06 -14.35 0.50
N ARG A 211 -17.98 -13.02 0.56
CA ARG A 211 -16.99 -12.22 -0.16
C ARG A 211 -15.90 -11.74 0.79
N GLN A 212 -14.66 -11.87 0.34
CA GLN A 212 -13.47 -11.62 1.15
C GLN A 212 -12.79 -10.33 0.73
N VAL A 213 -12.28 -9.56 1.69
CA VAL A 213 -11.42 -8.41 1.38
C VAL A 213 -10.19 -8.84 0.61
N VAL A 214 -9.75 -8.01 -0.33
CA VAL A 214 -8.54 -8.30 -1.09
C VAL A 214 -7.33 -7.74 -0.35
N GLU A 215 -6.59 -8.64 0.31
CA GLU A 215 -5.36 -8.30 1.02
C GLU A 215 -4.15 -8.25 0.09
N LEU A 216 -3.23 -7.31 0.37
CA LEU A 216 -1.93 -7.22 -0.29
C LEU A 216 -0.91 -8.09 0.47
N LEU A 217 -0.90 -9.39 0.14
CA LEU A 217 -0.02 -10.39 0.77
C LEU A 217 0.89 -11.08 -0.26
N PRO A 218 1.98 -10.45 -0.70
CA PRO A 218 2.84 -11.00 -1.75
C PRO A 218 3.42 -12.38 -1.45
N GLU A 219 3.59 -12.73 -0.17
CA GLU A 219 4.01 -14.07 0.26
C GLU A 219 3.12 -15.20 -0.29
N GLN A 220 1.85 -14.91 -0.64
CA GLN A 220 0.94 -15.90 -1.22
C GLN A 220 1.19 -16.18 -2.70
N TRP A 221 1.99 -15.38 -3.40
CA TRP A 221 2.21 -15.54 -4.84
C TRP A 221 3.66 -15.36 -5.29
N ILE A 222 4.50 -14.72 -4.49
CA ILE A 222 5.94 -14.64 -4.69
C ILE A 222 6.59 -15.81 -3.95
N LYS A 223 7.25 -16.68 -4.70
CA LYS A 223 8.06 -17.76 -4.13
C LYS A 223 9.38 -17.17 -3.65
N VAL A 224 9.66 -17.30 -2.36
CA VAL A 224 10.91 -16.84 -1.74
C VAL A 224 11.70 -18.02 -1.17
N PRO A 225 13.05 -18.01 -1.27
CA PRO A 225 13.90 -18.93 -0.54
C PRO A 225 13.74 -18.81 0.98
N ASN A 226 14.09 -19.87 1.71
CA ASN A 226 14.21 -19.81 3.16
C ASN A 226 15.24 -18.76 3.57
N GLY A 227 14.94 -18.00 4.63
CA GLY A 227 15.80 -16.92 5.11
C GLY A 227 15.58 -15.58 4.40
N ILE A 228 14.70 -15.52 3.41
CA ILE A 228 14.23 -14.27 2.79
C ILE A 228 12.76 -14.07 3.15
N ILE A 229 12.41 -12.88 3.64
CA ILE A 229 11.04 -12.48 3.94
C ILE A 229 10.66 -11.23 3.14
N ILE A 230 9.35 -10.97 3.01
CA ILE A 230 8.83 -9.77 2.36
C ILE A 230 8.25 -8.87 3.43
N GLN A 231 8.72 -7.63 3.51
CA GLN A 231 8.21 -6.69 4.49
C GLN A 231 8.19 -5.26 3.98
N GLU A 232 7.27 -4.47 4.52
CA GLU A 232 7.23 -3.05 4.29
C GLU A 232 8.24 -2.34 5.20
N VAL A 233 9.17 -1.57 4.61
CA VAL A 233 10.15 -0.80 5.36
C VAL A 233 9.82 0.69 5.29
N ARG A 234 9.99 1.41 6.40
CA ARG A 234 9.62 2.83 6.51
C ARG A 234 10.54 3.75 5.72
N THR A 235 11.67 3.24 5.24
CA THR A 235 12.68 4.02 4.51
C THR A 235 12.53 3.87 2.99
N ALA A 236 11.58 3.06 2.53
CA ALA A 236 11.36 2.77 1.12
C ALA A 236 9.84 2.74 0.81
N PRO A 237 9.39 3.29 -0.33
CA PRO A 237 7.98 3.26 -0.68
C PRO A 237 7.57 1.89 -1.25
N GLY A 238 7.41 0.88 -0.39
CA GLY A 238 6.98 -0.45 -0.82
C GLY A 238 7.32 -1.58 0.15
N GLN A 239 7.00 -2.79 -0.30
CA GLN A 239 7.45 -4.03 0.33
C GLN A 239 8.70 -4.53 -0.38
N ILE A 240 9.75 -4.77 0.38
CA ILE A 240 11.06 -5.21 -0.10
C ILE A 240 11.38 -6.61 0.42
N PHE A 241 12.34 -7.27 -0.21
CA PHE A 241 12.95 -8.47 0.34
C PHE A 241 13.96 -8.10 1.41
N THR A 242 13.90 -8.79 2.54
CA THR A 242 14.89 -8.72 3.61
C THR A 242 15.35 -10.11 4.00
N ASN A 243 16.43 -10.20 4.75
CA ASN A 243 16.74 -11.45 5.44
C ASN A 243 15.76 -11.71 6.60
N ASP A 244 15.89 -12.85 7.26
CA ASP A 244 15.05 -13.31 8.38
C ASP A 244 15.12 -12.44 9.65
N ILE A 245 16.12 -11.57 9.77
CA ILE A 245 16.24 -10.56 10.84
C ILE A 245 15.78 -9.16 10.40
N GLY A 246 15.30 -9.00 9.17
CA GLY A 246 14.69 -7.75 8.67
C GLY A 246 15.66 -6.73 8.06
N LEU A 247 16.89 -7.13 7.71
CA LEU A 247 17.84 -6.28 6.97
C LEU A 247 17.55 -6.32 5.46
N PRO A 248 17.48 -5.18 4.76
CA PRO A 248 17.22 -5.15 3.33
C PRO A 248 18.23 -5.91 2.50
N LEU A 249 17.70 -6.55 1.45
CA LEU A 249 18.51 -7.06 0.36
C LEU A 249 18.62 -6.02 -0.74
N TYR A 250 19.80 -5.95 -1.33
CA TYR A 250 20.13 -5.08 -2.46
C TYR A 250 20.65 -5.90 -3.62
N THR A 251 20.20 -5.60 -4.82
CA THR A 251 20.86 -6.05 -6.05
C THR A 251 22.07 -5.18 -6.32
N PHE A 252 23.10 -5.77 -6.91
CA PHE A 252 24.28 -5.06 -7.40
C PHE A 252 24.36 -5.19 -8.93
N SER A 253 24.53 -4.06 -9.61
CA SER A 253 24.65 -3.99 -11.07
C SER A 253 26.10 -4.07 -11.60
N GLY A 254 27.09 -4.13 -10.69
CA GLY A 254 28.49 -4.33 -11.07
C GLY A 254 28.90 -5.81 -11.09
N GLU A 255 30.18 -6.06 -11.26
CA GLU A 255 30.74 -7.41 -11.22
C GLU A 255 30.79 -7.93 -9.78
N SER A 256 30.19 -9.07 -9.50
CA SER A 256 29.94 -9.64 -8.17
C SER A 256 31.20 -9.84 -7.28
N GLU A 257 32.39 -9.57 -7.79
CA GLU A 257 33.68 -9.92 -7.19
C GLU A 257 34.58 -8.70 -6.95
N GLU A 258 34.08 -7.48 -7.15
CA GLU A 258 34.87 -6.26 -6.95
C GLU A 258 35.33 -6.12 -5.49
N PRO A 259 36.63 -6.27 -5.16
CA PRO A 259 37.07 -6.31 -3.75
C PRO A 259 36.78 -5.02 -2.97
N SER A 260 36.68 -3.88 -3.67
CA SER A 260 36.34 -2.57 -3.09
C SER A 260 34.95 -2.53 -2.46
N ILE A 261 33.98 -3.30 -2.96
CA ILE A 261 32.61 -3.28 -2.42
C ILE A 261 32.47 -4.05 -1.11
N LEU A 262 33.29 -5.08 -0.90
CA LEU A 262 33.20 -6.01 0.24
C LEU A 262 33.54 -5.36 1.60
N ASN A 263 34.06 -4.13 1.62
CA ASN A 263 34.31 -3.39 2.86
C ASN A 263 33.02 -3.01 3.58
N ASN A 264 31.97 -2.69 2.81
CA ASN A 264 30.70 -2.16 3.33
C ASN A 264 29.48 -3.01 2.94
N TRP A 265 29.63 -3.92 1.98
CA TRP A 265 28.58 -4.77 1.46
C TRP A 265 28.90 -6.23 1.69
N THR A 266 27.97 -6.95 2.31
CA THR A 266 28.13 -8.38 2.61
C THR A 266 27.34 -9.19 1.59
N PRO A 267 27.96 -10.13 0.84
CA PRO A 267 27.24 -11.05 -0.02
C PRO A 267 26.15 -11.79 0.76
N PHE A 268 24.93 -11.82 0.25
CA PHE A 268 23.85 -12.58 0.87
C PHE A 268 24.01 -14.06 0.53
N GLU A 269 24.61 -14.80 1.46
CA GLU A 269 24.99 -16.19 1.27
C GLU A 269 23.79 -17.12 1.09
N SER A 270 24.03 -18.18 0.33
CA SER A 270 23.12 -19.29 0.08
C SER A 270 23.82 -20.60 0.42
N SER A 271 23.05 -21.66 0.66
CA SER A 271 23.63 -23.00 0.77
C SER A 271 24.19 -23.45 -0.59
N GLN A 272 25.31 -24.18 -0.58
CA GLN A 272 25.83 -24.84 -1.79
C GLN A 272 24.80 -25.80 -2.43
N LEU A 273 23.86 -26.31 -1.64
CA LEU A 273 22.79 -27.21 -2.10
C LEU A 273 21.48 -26.47 -2.39
N ALA A 274 21.47 -25.13 -2.31
CA ALA A 274 20.28 -24.35 -2.58
C ALA A 274 19.87 -24.46 -4.06
N LEU A 275 18.60 -24.73 -4.29
CA LEU A 275 18.01 -24.74 -5.63
C LEU A 275 17.39 -23.37 -5.93
N PRO A 276 17.31 -22.98 -7.22
CA PRO A 276 16.56 -21.78 -7.62
C PRO A 276 15.09 -21.84 -7.15
N VAL A 277 14.56 -20.70 -6.75
CA VAL A 277 13.17 -20.55 -6.27
C VAL A 277 12.55 -19.31 -6.90
N GLY A 278 11.56 -19.48 -7.78
CA GLY A 278 10.99 -18.34 -8.50
C GLY A 278 12.05 -17.61 -9.31
N GLU A 279 12.17 -16.30 -9.09
CA GLU A 279 13.18 -15.42 -9.73
C GLU A 279 14.55 -15.43 -9.01
N PHE A 280 14.68 -16.22 -7.94
CA PHE A 280 15.93 -16.37 -7.20
C PHE A 280 16.78 -17.50 -7.78
N SER A 281 18.07 -17.24 -7.91
CA SER A 281 19.09 -18.18 -8.39
C SER A 281 20.31 -18.14 -7.48
N VAL A 282 21.23 -19.10 -7.65
CA VAL A 282 22.47 -19.18 -6.86
C VAL A 282 23.66 -18.95 -7.77
N ILE A 283 24.57 -18.07 -7.35
CA ILE A 283 25.85 -17.78 -8.00
C ILE A 283 26.96 -18.44 -7.19
N ALA A 284 27.81 -19.23 -7.84
CA ALA A 284 29.05 -19.73 -7.24
C ALA A 284 30.17 -18.70 -7.47
N ARG A 285 30.77 -18.20 -6.39
CA ARG A 285 31.85 -17.22 -6.46
C ARG A 285 33.23 -17.89 -6.39
N PRO A 286 34.28 -17.30 -6.97
CA PRO A 286 35.65 -17.83 -6.89
C PRO A 286 36.24 -17.89 -5.48
N ASP A 287 35.74 -17.07 -4.55
CA ASP A 287 36.10 -17.09 -3.13
C ASP A 287 35.47 -18.28 -2.37
N GLY A 288 34.68 -19.12 -3.05
CA GLY A 288 34.04 -20.30 -2.48
C GLY A 288 32.68 -20.02 -1.84
N ILE A 289 32.21 -18.77 -1.83
CA ILE A 289 30.89 -18.39 -1.33
C ILE A 289 29.83 -18.69 -2.40
N TYR A 290 28.73 -19.31 -1.98
CA TYR A 290 27.52 -19.42 -2.81
C TYR A 290 26.60 -18.28 -2.42
N GLN A 291 26.17 -17.47 -3.38
CA GLN A 291 25.42 -16.23 -3.13
C GLN A 291 24.07 -16.27 -3.82
N TRP A 292 23.02 -15.80 -3.13
CA TRP A 292 21.73 -15.61 -3.78
C TRP A 292 21.80 -14.47 -4.80
N ALA A 293 21.06 -14.64 -5.89
CA ALA A 293 20.82 -13.62 -6.90
C ALA A 293 19.32 -13.52 -7.18
N PHE A 294 18.83 -12.32 -7.47
CA PHE A 294 17.45 -12.06 -7.86
C PHE A 294 17.43 -11.46 -9.25
N GLN A 295 16.64 -12.05 -10.17
CA GLN A 295 16.56 -11.61 -11.56
C GLN A 295 17.95 -11.44 -12.21
N GLY A 296 18.86 -12.39 -11.92
CA GLY A 296 20.22 -12.41 -12.44
C GLY A 296 21.23 -11.49 -11.74
N HIS A 297 20.81 -10.68 -10.76
CA HIS A 297 21.68 -9.75 -10.03
C HIS A 297 22.02 -10.28 -8.63
N SER A 298 23.31 -10.29 -8.29
CA SER A 298 23.81 -10.74 -6.98
C SER A 298 23.26 -9.93 -5.81
N LEU A 299 22.85 -10.60 -4.73
CA LEU A 299 22.22 -9.98 -3.56
C LEU A 299 23.20 -9.69 -2.44
N TYR A 300 23.08 -8.53 -1.81
CA TYR A 300 23.91 -8.09 -0.69
C TYR A 300 23.07 -7.51 0.44
N THR A 301 23.63 -7.51 1.65
CA THR A 301 23.20 -6.64 2.75
C THR A 301 24.22 -5.51 2.94
N TYR A 302 23.75 -4.37 3.43
CA TYR A 302 24.61 -3.22 3.74
C TYR A 302 25.01 -3.22 5.20
N LYS A 303 26.31 -3.14 5.50
CA LYS A 303 26.85 -3.14 6.87
C LYS A 303 26.38 -1.95 7.71
N GLY A 304 25.99 -0.85 7.08
CA GLY A 304 25.46 0.32 7.78
C GLY A 304 23.98 0.25 8.12
N ASP A 305 23.25 -0.75 7.61
CA ASP A 305 21.86 -1.00 8.01
C ASP A 305 21.88 -1.93 9.23
N ASN A 306 21.76 -1.34 10.42
CA ASN A 306 21.94 -2.04 11.69
C ASN A 306 20.63 -2.24 12.45
N ASP A 307 19.61 -1.44 12.12
CA ASP A 307 18.30 -1.51 12.74
C ASP A 307 17.26 -2.12 11.79
N TYR A 308 16.24 -2.74 12.37
CA TYR A 308 15.10 -3.26 11.62
C TYR A 308 14.43 -2.14 10.80
N GLY A 309 14.36 -2.32 9.48
CA GLY A 309 13.76 -1.33 8.56
C GLY A 309 14.66 -0.17 8.14
N ASP A 310 15.95 -0.17 8.51
CA ASP A 310 16.95 0.65 7.84
C ASP A 310 17.01 0.30 6.35
N SER A 311 17.32 1.26 5.47
CA SER A 311 17.68 0.99 4.07
C SER A 311 18.66 2.03 3.51
N SER A 312 19.61 2.43 4.35
CA SER A 312 20.58 3.49 4.06
C SER A 312 21.51 3.12 2.91
N GLY A 313 21.74 1.82 2.67
CA GLY A 313 22.58 1.35 1.57
C GLY A 313 22.17 1.90 0.21
N LYS A 314 20.86 2.19 0.00
CA LYS A 314 20.33 2.75 -1.27
C LYS A 314 20.89 4.14 -1.60
N ASP A 315 21.40 4.87 -0.60
CA ASP A 315 21.90 6.23 -0.75
C ASP A 315 23.45 6.29 -0.77
N VAL A 316 24.13 5.15 -0.65
CA VAL A 316 25.60 5.07 -0.50
C VAL A 316 26.31 4.84 -1.82
N ASP A 317 25.80 3.92 -2.63
CA ASP A 317 26.37 3.60 -3.95
C ASP A 317 25.22 3.35 -4.93
N PRO A 318 25.09 4.14 -6.01
CA PRO A 318 23.96 4.06 -6.93
C PRO A 318 23.85 2.74 -7.68
N ARG A 319 24.91 1.91 -7.69
CA ARG A 319 24.93 0.57 -8.28
C ARG A 319 24.16 -0.45 -7.45
N PHE A 320 23.93 -0.16 -6.17
CA PHE A 320 23.12 -0.97 -5.28
C PHE A 320 21.70 -0.45 -5.25
N LYS A 321 20.74 -1.34 -5.56
CA LYS A 321 19.32 -1.01 -5.56
C LYS A 321 18.57 -1.94 -4.62
N LEU A 322 17.68 -1.40 -3.81
CA LEU A 322 16.75 -2.19 -3.01
C LEU A 322 15.99 -3.17 -3.88
N VAL A 323 15.77 -4.38 -3.37
CA VAL A 323 14.98 -5.38 -4.09
C VAL A 323 13.52 -5.29 -3.65
N TYR A 324 12.71 -4.62 -4.46
CA TYR A 324 11.27 -4.50 -4.21
C TYR A 324 10.52 -5.76 -4.61
N ALA A 325 9.76 -6.32 -3.66
CA ALA A 325 8.70 -7.28 -3.97
C ALA A 325 7.49 -6.54 -4.59
N LEU A 326 7.13 -5.40 -4.01
CA LEU A 326 6.08 -4.51 -4.48
C LEU A 326 6.48 -3.05 -4.27
N ARG A 327 6.35 -2.23 -5.32
CA ARG A 327 6.58 -0.79 -5.26
C ARG A 327 5.27 -0.05 -4.99
N TYR A 328 5.26 0.82 -4.00
CA TYR A 328 4.15 1.73 -3.75
C TYR A 328 4.34 3.02 -4.51
N PHE A 329 3.24 3.57 -5.00
CA PHE A 329 3.24 4.86 -5.67
C PHE A 329 3.71 5.97 -4.71
N MET A 330 4.54 6.87 -5.25
CA MET A 330 4.94 8.12 -4.61
C MET A 330 4.82 9.26 -5.64
N PRO A 331 4.17 10.39 -5.31
CA PRO A 331 4.15 11.55 -6.17
C PRO A 331 5.56 12.03 -6.51
N GLU A 332 5.75 12.53 -7.74
CA GLU A 332 7.07 12.82 -8.32
C GLU A 332 7.92 13.78 -7.48
N ASN A 333 7.31 14.75 -6.77
CA ASN A 333 8.01 15.74 -5.97
C ASN A 333 8.21 15.33 -4.50
N ILE A 334 7.84 14.11 -4.12
CA ILE A 334 7.90 13.60 -2.75
C ILE A 334 8.95 12.48 -2.67
N GLN A 335 9.64 12.41 -1.53
CA GLN A 335 10.62 11.38 -1.22
C GLN A 335 10.54 10.99 0.26
N ILE A 336 11.19 9.87 0.60
CA ILE A 336 11.39 9.45 1.99
C ILE A 336 12.79 9.83 2.41
N ALA A 337 12.91 10.75 3.38
CA ALA A 337 14.17 11.08 4.01
C ALA A 337 14.40 10.17 5.23
N LYS A 338 15.64 9.70 5.43
CA LYS A 338 15.99 8.90 6.62
C LYS A 338 15.81 9.75 7.89
N ASN A 339 15.28 9.12 8.94
CA ASN A 339 15.20 9.74 10.25
C ASN A 339 15.48 8.74 11.38
N GLN A 340 16.27 9.16 12.37
CA GLN A 340 16.69 8.29 13.48
C GLN A 340 15.56 7.94 14.46
N ILE A 341 14.53 8.77 14.59
CA ILE A 341 13.41 8.55 15.52
C ILE A 341 12.30 7.73 14.84
N TYR A 342 12.05 8.00 13.55
CA TYR A 342 10.88 7.50 12.84
C TYR A 342 11.18 6.42 11.78
N GLY A 343 12.46 6.14 11.52
CA GLY A 343 12.92 5.34 10.39
C GLY A 343 12.88 6.14 9.08
N GLY A 344 11.76 6.80 8.77
CA GLY A 344 11.62 7.64 7.57
C GLY A 344 10.62 8.79 7.74
N LEU A 345 10.76 9.83 6.93
CA LEU A 345 9.89 11.00 6.87
C LEU A 345 9.50 11.33 5.44
N LEU A 346 8.24 11.66 5.22
CA LEU A 346 7.80 12.22 3.95
C LEU A 346 8.33 13.66 3.83
N THR A 347 9.07 13.91 2.75
CA THR A 347 9.62 15.23 2.43
C THR A 347 9.38 15.55 0.96
N LEU A 348 9.38 16.83 0.61
CA LEU A 348 9.56 17.25 -0.78
C LEU A 348 11.01 16.98 -1.21
N LYS A 349 11.25 16.82 -2.52
CA LYS A 349 12.60 16.66 -3.11
C LYS A 349 13.59 17.81 -2.83
N GLY A 350 13.14 18.90 -2.20
CA GLY A 350 13.99 19.99 -1.68
C GLY A 350 14.32 19.91 -0.18
N GLY A 351 13.90 18.85 0.51
CA GLY A 351 14.13 18.63 1.95
C GLY A 351 13.04 19.15 2.88
N THR A 352 12.02 19.85 2.37
CA THR A 352 10.88 20.31 3.17
C THR A 352 10.10 19.13 3.75
N ILE A 353 9.93 19.10 5.06
CA ILE A 353 9.23 18.07 5.81
C ILE A 353 7.72 18.25 5.66
N LEU A 354 7.03 17.12 5.49
CA LEU A 354 5.57 17.09 5.44
C LEU A 354 4.99 16.72 6.80
N TYR A 355 3.85 17.32 7.10
CA TYR A 355 3.16 17.20 8.37
C TYR A 355 1.71 16.77 8.16
N VAL A 356 1.17 16.14 9.20
CA VAL A 356 -0.24 15.75 9.31
C VAL A 356 -0.81 16.28 10.61
N ARG A 357 -2.13 16.45 10.63
CA ARG A 357 -2.87 16.79 11.85
C ARG A 357 -3.48 15.53 12.47
N GLU A 358 -3.34 15.38 13.78
CA GLU A 358 -3.72 14.18 14.52
C GLU A 358 -4.53 14.50 15.78
N SER A 359 -5.36 13.57 16.24
CA SER A 359 -6.14 13.67 17.48
C SER A 359 -5.49 12.92 18.64
N SER A 360 -5.41 13.55 19.82
CA SER A 360 -4.75 12.95 21.00
C SER A 360 -5.41 11.66 21.55
N SER A 361 -6.64 11.33 21.14
CA SER A 361 -7.28 10.04 21.46
C SER A 361 -6.87 8.87 20.57
N GLY A 362 -6.17 9.16 19.48
CA GLY A 362 -5.83 8.20 18.43
C GLY A 362 -4.48 7.52 18.60
N GLY A 363 -3.54 8.20 19.26
CA GLY A 363 -2.18 7.73 19.48
C GLY A 363 -2.03 7.15 20.88
N SER A 364 -1.77 5.85 20.98
CA SER A 364 -0.90 5.36 22.06
C SER A 364 0.49 5.99 21.87
N ASP A 365 1.38 5.82 22.85
CA ASP A 365 2.79 6.26 22.81
C ASP A 365 3.59 5.85 21.54
N GLY A 366 2.99 5.10 20.59
CA GLY A 366 3.55 4.75 19.29
C GLY A 366 3.61 5.88 18.24
N ALA A 367 2.83 6.96 18.39
CA ALA A 367 2.96 8.14 17.52
C ALA A 367 4.38 8.76 17.63
N LEU A 368 5.02 8.63 18.80
CA LEU A 368 6.39 9.06 19.10
C LEU A 368 7.48 8.22 18.40
N ARG A 369 7.11 7.11 17.73
CA ARG A 369 8.04 6.15 17.08
C ARG A 369 7.74 5.92 15.60
N GLY A 370 6.98 6.83 14.99
CA GLY A 370 6.83 6.87 13.54
C GLY A 370 5.60 6.13 13.03
N ASP A 371 4.66 5.75 13.90
CA ASP A 371 3.39 5.19 13.46
C ASP A 371 2.65 6.14 12.50
N ARG A 372 2.14 5.60 11.37
CA ARG A 372 1.30 6.34 10.42
C ARG A 372 0.00 6.82 11.03
N GLY A 373 -0.35 6.28 12.20
CA GLY A 373 -1.62 6.54 12.86
C GLY A 373 -2.69 5.63 12.29
N LYS A 374 -3.96 5.99 12.49
CA LYS A 374 -5.09 5.18 12.02
C LYS A 374 -5.71 5.85 10.81
N ASP A 375 -5.80 5.12 9.70
CA ASP A 375 -6.31 5.63 8.42
C ASP A 375 -7.70 6.29 8.57
N THR A 376 -8.55 5.74 9.43
CA THR A 376 -9.90 6.21 9.75
C THR A 376 -9.89 7.53 10.53
N ILE A 377 -8.87 7.78 11.34
CA ILE A 377 -8.73 9.04 12.07
C ILE A 377 -8.29 10.14 11.10
N GLY A 378 -7.26 9.87 10.29
CA GLY A 378 -6.83 10.80 9.23
C GLY A 378 -7.99 11.20 8.33
N GLN A 379 -8.79 10.23 7.87
CA GLN A 379 -9.99 10.49 7.08
C GLN A 379 -11.04 11.35 7.79
N ARG A 380 -11.28 11.08 9.07
CA ARG A 380 -12.28 11.80 9.86
C ARG A 380 -11.88 13.26 10.07
N ILE A 381 -10.58 13.53 10.22
CA ILE A 381 -10.03 14.89 10.29
C ILE A 381 -10.12 15.51 8.89
N GLY A 382 -9.59 14.83 7.88
CA GLY A 382 -9.56 15.30 6.49
C GLY A 382 -8.80 16.62 6.39
N ILE A 383 -9.37 17.58 5.66
CA ILE A 383 -8.89 18.97 5.56
C ILE A 383 -9.51 19.89 6.63
N ASN A 384 -10.27 19.35 7.59
CA ASN A 384 -10.98 20.19 8.55
C ASN A 384 -10.04 20.74 9.64
N GLY A 385 -10.37 21.97 10.07
CA GLY A 385 -9.73 22.65 11.20
C GLY A 385 -8.37 23.27 10.88
N CYS A 386 -8.09 23.62 9.64
CA CYS A 386 -7.11 24.66 9.38
C CYS A 386 -7.82 25.70 8.52
N ASN A 387 -8.22 26.81 9.14
CA ASN A 387 -8.83 27.91 8.41
C ASN A 387 -7.77 28.73 7.66
N THR A 388 -8.19 29.77 6.96
CA THR A 388 -7.29 30.62 6.15
C THR A 388 -6.15 31.27 6.96
N ASP A 389 -6.36 31.58 8.23
CA ASP A 389 -5.30 32.11 9.09
C ASP A 389 -4.30 31.03 9.49
N CYS A 390 -4.79 29.83 9.84
CA CYS A 390 -3.96 28.65 10.06
C CYS A 390 -3.11 28.31 8.82
N GLU A 391 -3.68 28.41 7.62
CA GLU A 391 -3.00 28.06 6.37
C GLU A 391 -1.83 28.99 6.00
N LYS A 392 -1.76 30.19 6.59
CA LYS A 392 -0.57 31.07 6.48
C LYS A 392 0.67 30.41 7.10
N THR A 393 0.46 29.64 8.15
CA THR A 393 1.51 28.91 8.89
C THR A 393 1.64 27.48 8.40
N TRP A 394 0.52 26.79 8.18
CA TRP A 394 0.45 25.40 7.75
C TRP A 394 -0.05 25.32 6.31
N ARG A 395 0.89 25.32 5.37
CA ARG A 395 0.57 25.43 3.95
C ARG A 395 0.12 24.07 3.40
N PRO A 396 -1.11 23.95 2.87
CA PRO A 396 -1.60 22.71 2.26
C PRO A 396 -0.66 22.21 1.16
N LEU A 397 -0.43 20.89 1.11
CA LEU A 397 0.27 20.28 -0.02
C LEU A 397 -0.69 20.10 -1.19
N ILE A 398 -0.78 21.13 -2.03
CA ILE A 398 -1.63 21.14 -3.22
C ILE A 398 -1.12 20.11 -4.25
N ALA A 399 -2.04 19.32 -4.76
CA ALA A 399 -1.80 18.34 -5.81
C ALA A 399 -1.95 18.99 -7.19
N SER A 400 -1.21 18.49 -8.18
CA SER A 400 -1.39 18.94 -9.56
C SER A 400 -2.80 18.63 -10.07
N ALA A 401 -3.28 19.41 -11.05
CA ALA A 401 -4.63 19.23 -11.61
C ALA A 401 -4.88 17.80 -12.17
N ASN A 402 -3.83 17.18 -12.71
CA ASN A 402 -3.84 15.82 -13.26
C ASN A 402 -3.48 14.73 -12.23
N ALA A 403 -3.27 15.08 -10.96
CA ALA A 403 -2.98 14.10 -9.92
C ALA A 403 -4.10 13.08 -9.80
N LYS A 404 -3.71 11.83 -9.60
CA LYS A 404 -4.63 10.70 -9.41
C LYS A 404 -4.25 9.93 -8.14
N PRO A 405 -5.24 9.41 -7.40
CA PRO A 405 -4.97 8.61 -6.22
C PRO A 405 -4.34 7.27 -6.63
N ASN A 406 -3.35 6.81 -5.88
CA ASN A 406 -2.66 5.55 -6.10
C ASN A 406 -1.93 5.13 -4.81
N GLY A 407 -1.92 3.84 -4.47
CA GLY A 407 -1.29 3.34 -3.24
C GLY A 407 -1.92 4.00 -2.02
N TYR A 408 -1.12 4.40 -1.03
CA TYR A 408 -1.64 5.13 0.14
C TYR A 408 -2.01 6.60 -0.13
N TRP A 409 -1.81 7.10 -1.36
CA TRP A 409 -2.07 8.49 -1.73
C TRP A 409 -3.50 8.69 -2.22
N THR A 410 -4.15 9.69 -1.62
CA THR A 410 -5.52 10.12 -1.97
C THR A 410 -5.58 11.63 -2.15
N LEU A 411 -6.69 12.11 -2.71
CA LEU A 411 -6.92 13.53 -2.97
C LEU A 411 -8.16 14.00 -2.21
N TYR A 412 -8.03 15.08 -1.45
CA TYR A 412 -9.18 15.81 -0.92
C TYR A 412 -9.51 16.99 -1.83
N ASN A 413 -10.79 17.14 -2.16
CA ASN A 413 -11.29 18.33 -2.83
C ASN A 413 -11.41 19.45 -1.79
N ARG A 414 -10.91 20.63 -2.14
CA ARG A 414 -10.99 21.83 -1.31
C ARG A 414 -12.08 22.76 -1.83
N ASP A 415 -12.52 23.67 -0.96
CA ASP A 415 -13.57 24.65 -1.28
C ASP A 415 -13.11 25.73 -2.27
N ASP A 416 -11.80 25.95 -2.39
CA ASP A 416 -11.15 26.84 -3.35
C ASP A 416 -11.04 26.23 -4.77
N GLY A 417 -11.44 24.97 -4.94
CA GLY A 417 -11.39 24.24 -6.22
C GLY A 417 -10.09 23.45 -6.42
N ASP A 418 -9.08 23.65 -5.57
CA ASP A 418 -7.85 22.86 -5.62
C ASP A 418 -8.04 21.46 -5.04
N LYS A 419 -7.08 20.58 -5.32
CA LYS A 419 -6.96 19.27 -4.68
C LYS A 419 -5.77 19.26 -3.75
N GLN A 420 -5.91 18.64 -2.58
CA GLN A 420 -4.82 18.46 -1.63
C GLN A 420 -4.43 17.00 -1.52
N TRP A 421 -3.12 16.73 -1.51
CA TRP A 421 -2.60 15.40 -1.24
C TRP A 421 -2.91 14.96 0.18
N ALA A 422 -3.33 13.71 0.31
CA ALA A 422 -3.45 13.02 1.57
C ALA A 422 -2.71 11.69 1.52
N TYR A 423 -1.95 11.39 2.57
CA TYR A 423 -1.23 10.12 2.72
C TYR A 423 -1.83 9.32 3.87
N PHE A 424 -2.13 8.05 3.61
CA PHE A 424 -2.75 7.17 4.60
C PHE A 424 -4.03 7.76 5.22
N GLY A 425 -4.77 8.56 4.44
CA GLY A 425 -5.98 9.26 4.87
C GLY A 425 -5.75 10.63 5.53
N TYR A 426 -4.53 11.01 5.90
CA TYR A 426 -4.23 12.30 6.51
C TYR A 426 -3.88 13.35 5.44
N ALA A 427 -4.53 14.50 5.49
CA ALA A 427 -4.18 15.64 4.63
C ALA A 427 -2.76 16.14 4.97
N LEU A 428 -1.95 16.41 3.94
CA LEU A 428 -0.55 16.80 4.09
C LEU A 428 -0.36 18.32 4.03
N TYR A 429 0.58 18.81 4.82
CA TYR A 429 0.93 20.22 4.93
C TYR A 429 2.45 20.39 5.01
N SER A 430 2.93 21.57 4.66
CA SER A 430 4.28 22.06 4.97
C SER A 430 4.18 23.19 6.01
N TYR A 431 5.26 23.41 6.76
CA TYR A 431 5.31 24.43 7.81
C TYR A 431 6.06 25.68 7.33
N ALA A 432 5.45 26.86 7.43
CA ALA A 432 6.04 28.11 6.96
C ALA A 432 7.25 28.56 7.80
N GLY A 433 7.30 28.19 9.08
CA GLY A 433 8.43 28.48 9.97
C GLY A 433 9.56 27.45 9.91
N GLU A 434 9.59 26.59 8.89
CA GLU A 434 10.55 25.49 8.79
C GLU A 434 12.00 25.99 8.83
N ILE A 435 12.77 25.45 9.78
CA ILE A 435 14.20 25.72 9.92
C ILE A 435 14.94 24.60 9.18
N LYS A 436 15.65 24.96 8.09
CA LYS A 436 16.51 24.03 7.37
C LYS A 436 17.54 23.44 8.32
N ASN A 437 17.70 22.11 8.31
CA ASN A 437 18.67 21.32 9.09
C ASN A 437 18.29 20.92 10.54
N LEU A 438 17.05 21.10 10.98
CA LEU A 438 16.61 20.46 12.23
C LEU A 438 16.27 18.99 11.97
N GLY A 439 17.15 18.10 12.41
CA GLY A 439 16.77 16.69 12.61
C GLY A 439 15.56 16.63 13.54
N SER A 440 14.44 16.11 13.02
CA SER A 440 13.21 15.70 13.72
C SER A 440 13.03 16.21 15.14
N THR A 441 12.42 17.37 15.27
CA THR A 441 11.55 17.61 16.42
C THR A 441 10.16 17.80 15.88
N GLU A 442 9.22 16.97 16.34
CA GLU A 442 7.81 17.31 16.29
C GLU A 442 7.65 18.76 16.72
N ILE A 443 7.06 19.58 15.85
CA ILE A 443 6.58 20.89 16.27
C ILE A 443 5.33 20.58 17.08
N TYR A 444 5.55 20.21 18.35
CA TYR A 444 4.52 20.32 19.35
C TYR A 444 4.16 21.79 19.39
N ASP A 445 3.02 22.11 18.81
CA ASP A 445 2.37 23.36 19.11
C ASP A 445 1.55 23.12 20.39
N PRO A 446 2.04 23.48 21.59
CA PRO A 446 1.21 23.50 22.78
C PRO A 446 0.22 24.67 22.75
N VAL A 447 0.08 25.39 21.64
CA VAL A 447 -1.13 26.18 21.41
C VAL A 447 -2.26 25.18 21.20
N LEU A 448 -2.88 24.83 22.32
CA LEU A 448 -4.31 24.61 22.46
C LEU A 448 -5.05 25.81 21.84
N HIS A 449 -4.95 25.99 20.52
CA HIS A 449 -6.08 26.49 19.79
C HIS A 449 -7.07 25.35 19.88
N TYR A 450 -7.85 25.40 20.97
CA TYR A 450 -9.27 25.12 20.89
C TYR A 450 -9.80 25.97 19.73
N GLU A 451 -9.55 25.55 18.49
CA GLU A 451 -10.46 25.81 17.40
C GLU A 451 -11.70 25.02 17.79
N GLN A 452 -12.53 25.69 18.60
CA GLN A 452 -13.92 25.34 18.76
C GLN A 452 -14.44 25.06 17.35
N PRO A 453 -15.16 23.95 17.15
CA PRO A 453 -15.74 23.69 15.85
C PRO A 453 -16.60 24.90 15.46
N ILE A 454 -16.61 25.22 14.17
CA ILE A 454 -17.35 26.34 13.56
C ILE A 454 -18.87 26.27 13.89
N ASP A 455 -19.35 25.15 14.46
CA ASP A 455 -20.73 24.90 14.90
C ASP A 455 -20.99 25.02 16.43
N GLY A 456 -20.00 25.33 17.26
CA GLY A 456 -20.17 25.49 18.71
C GLY A 456 -20.56 24.21 19.48
N SER A 457 -20.44 23.02 18.88
CA SER A 457 -20.82 21.75 19.49
C SER A 457 -19.71 21.16 20.37
N THR A 458 -19.95 21.07 21.69
CA THR A 458 -19.02 20.55 22.71
C THR A 458 -19.06 19.02 22.90
N ASN A 459 -19.64 18.27 21.97
CA ASN A 459 -19.70 16.81 22.09
C ASN A 459 -18.37 16.14 21.69
N GLY A 460 -17.44 16.07 22.65
CA GLY A 460 -16.42 15.01 22.75
C GLY A 460 -15.28 15.01 21.72
N LYS A 461 -14.77 16.17 21.29
CA LYS A 461 -13.61 16.24 20.37
C LYS A 461 -12.31 16.54 21.12
N PHE A 462 -11.36 15.63 20.99
CA PHE A 462 -10.01 15.71 21.54
C PHE A 462 -9.16 16.78 20.84
N PRO A 463 -8.18 17.40 21.52
CA PRO A 463 -7.30 18.38 20.91
C PRO A 463 -6.56 17.79 19.70
N LEU A 464 -6.39 18.64 18.69
CA LEU A 464 -5.65 18.32 17.48
C LEU A 464 -4.23 18.87 17.61
N HIS A 465 -3.25 18.13 17.12
CA HIS A 465 -1.85 18.55 17.10
C HIS A 465 -1.21 18.23 15.75
N TRP A 466 -0.10 18.90 15.46
CA TRP A 466 0.70 18.66 14.27
C TRP A 466 1.83 17.70 14.59
N ARG A 467 2.07 16.75 13.68
CA ARG A 467 3.23 15.86 13.74
C ARG A 467 3.78 15.67 12.34
N VAL A 468 5.02 15.25 12.26
CA VAL A 468 5.62 14.86 11.00
C VAL A 468 4.87 13.68 10.39
N ALA A 469 4.80 13.63 9.07
CA ALA A 469 4.14 12.58 8.31
C ALA A 469 5.11 11.42 8.07
N PRO A 470 4.93 10.26 8.73
CA PRO A 470 5.72 9.09 8.41
C PRO A 470 5.22 8.44 7.11
N PRO A 471 6.13 7.86 6.31
CA PRO A 471 5.81 7.09 5.13
C PRO A 471 5.29 5.71 5.48
#